data_AF-A0A257NJ44-F1
#
_entry.id   AF-A0A257NJ44-F1
#
_cell.length_a   1.000
_cell.length_b   1.000
_cell.length_c   1.000
_cell.angle_alpha   90.00
_cell.angle_beta   90.00
_cell.angle_gamma   90.00
#
_symmetry.space_group_name_H-M   'P 1'
#
loop_
_entity.id
_entity.type
_entity.pdbx_description
1 polymer ?
#
loop_
_entity_poly.entity_id
_entity_poly.type
_entity_poly.pdbx_seq_one_letter_code
_entity_poly.pdbx_strand_id
1 'polypeptide(L)'
;VQDMLMPIRYLKQSIQYFDDHFNLYPLWLSPMAIFDNDKQLGFVHPHRIKDGTVDEMYVDIGAYGTPLKANFDNASALPLLEKFVIDHHGYQALYAKTTLSREDFRTMFDHTGYDRLREQLPFCIQAFDEVYDKVSSKGRGNNACSKTSTHYIFNCSLY
;
A
#
# COMPACT_ATOMS: atom_id res chain seq x y z
N VAL A 1 -1.74 9.78 -11.21
CA VAL A 1 -1.73 8.30 -11.11
C VAL A 1 -1.14 7.97 -9.73
N GLN A 2 -0.64 6.77 -9.48
CA GLN A 2 -0.12 6.35 -8.18
C GLN A 2 1.18 5.60 -8.35
N ASP A 3 1.96 5.58 -7.27
CA ASP A 3 3.25 4.91 -7.23
C ASP A 3 3.03 3.45 -6.80
N MET A 4 3.74 2.53 -7.46
CA MET A 4 3.72 1.12 -7.12
C MET A 4 5.14 0.59 -6.87
N LEU A 5 5.29 -0.09 -5.74
CA LEU A 5 6.50 -0.80 -5.37
C LEU A 5 6.39 -2.24 -5.88
N MET A 6 7.19 -2.60 -6.88
CA MET A 6 7.09 -3.88 -7.57
C MET A 6 8.36 -4.71 -7.38
N PRO A 7 8.28 -6.05 -7.24
CA PRO A 7 9.46 -6.89 -7.32
C PRO A 7 10.19 -6.62 -8.64
N ILE A 8 11.51 -6.43 -8.60
CA ILE A 8 12.27 -5.83 -9.72
C ILE A 8 12.18 -6.66 -11.00
N ARG A 9 11.99 -7.98 -10.88
CA ARG A 9 11.75 -8.90 -12.00
C ARG A 9 10.54 -8.52 -12.87
N TYR A 10 9.55 -7.86 -12.28
CA TYR A 10 8.34 -7.42 -12.99
C TYR A 10 8.48 -6.01 -13.56
N LEU A 11 9.63 -5.32 -13.40
CA LEU A 11 9.84 -3.95 -13.87
C LEU A 11 9.48 -3.77 -15.36
N LYS A 12 9.95 -4.67 -16.22
CA LYS A 12 9.64 -4.62 -17.66
C LYS A 12 8.12 -4.67 -17.89
N GLN A 13 7.45 -5.60 -17.21
CA GLN A 13 6.01 -5.79 -17.33
C GLN A 13 5.23 -4.60 -16.77
N SER A 14 5.70 -4.00 -15.66
CA SER A 14 5.10 -2.80 -15.06
C SER A 14 5.24 -1.57 -15.95
N ILE A 15 6.39 -1.39 -16.61
CA ILE A 15 6.56 -0.31 -17.60
C ILE A 15 5.61 -0.50 -18.78
N GLN A 16 5.53 -1.73 -19.32
CA GLN A 16 4.59 -2.03 -20.41
C GLN A 16 3.13 -1.80 -19.97
N TYR A 17 2.79 -2.16 -18.73
CA TYR A 17 1.45 -1.91 -18.19
C TYR A 17 1.13 -0.41 -18.17
N PHE A 18 2.05 0.44 -17.71
CA PHE A 18 1.86 1.90 -17.75
C PHE A 18 1.75 2.44 -19.17
N ASP A 19 2.56 1.96 -20.10
CA ASP A 19 2.50 2.33 -21.52
C ASP A 19 1.11 2.01 -22.11
N ASP A 20 0.69 0.75 -21.99
CA ASP A 20 -0.55 0.23 -22.59
C ASP A 20 -1.80 0.84 -21.96
N HIS A 21 -1.80 1.07 -20.64
CA HIS A 21 -3.01 1.42 -19.87
C HIS A 21 -3.11 2.90 -19.54
N PHE A 22 -2.00 3.62 -19.47
CA PHE A 22 -1.97 5.02 -19.08
C PHE A 22 -1.34 5.90 -20.16
N ASN A 23 -0.40 5.38 -20.97
CA ASN A 23 0.47 6.16 -21.86
C ASN A 23 0.98 7.41 -21.14
N LEU A 24 1.64 7.21 -19.99
CA LEU A 24 2.02 8.25 -19.05
C LEU A 24 3.53 8.26 -18.84
N TYR A 25 4.13 9.41 -19.12
CA TYR A 25 5.56 9.67 -18.95
C TYR A 25 5.78 11.11 -18.48
N PRO A 26 6.88 11.39 -17.76
CA PRO A 26 7.95 10.46 -17.37
C PRO A 26 7.56 9.51 -16.21
N LEU A 27 8.26 8.39 -16.10
CA LEU A 27 8.21 7.49 -14.95
C LEU A 27 9.45 7.69 -14.07
N TRP A 28 9.25 7.81 -12.76
CA TRP A 28 10.31 7.79 -11.75
C TRP A 28 10.59 6.35 -11.34
N LEU A 29 11.86 5.93 -11.37
CA LEU A 29 12.29 4.59 -10.97
C LEU A 29 13.26 4.67 -9.80
N SER A 30 12.92 4.05 -8.68
CA SER A 30 13.77 3.98 -7.48
C SER A 30 13.94 2.55 -6.99
N PRO A 31 15.04 1.87 -7.36
CA PRO A 31 15.34 0.53 -6.87
C PRO A 31 15.69 0.55 -5.37
N MET A 32 15.19 -0.43 -4.62
CA MET A 32 15.50 -0.63 -3.21
C MET A 32 15.51 -2.11 -2.84
N ALA A 33 16.31 -2.48 -1.83
CA ALA A 33 16.31 -3.82 -1.27
C ALA A 33 15.41 -3.87 -0.02
N ILE A 34 14.61 -4.92 0.08
CA ILE A 34 13.80 -5.27 1.24
C ILE A 34 14.36 -6.57 1.77
N PHE A 35 15.21 -6.47 2.79
CA PHE A 35 15.86 -7.63 3.38
C PHE A 35 14.86 -8.48 4.18
N ASP A 36 15.08 -9.78 4.17
CA ASP A 36 14.33 -10.70 5.00
C ASP A 36 14.58 -10.44 6.49
N ASN A 37 13.66 -10.87 7.35
CA ASN A 37 13.88 -10.89 8.78
C ASN A 37 13.35 -12.18 9.41
N ASP A 38 14.13 -12.78 10.31
CA ASP A 38 13.83 -14.11 10.88
C ASP A 38 12.46 -14.20 11.57
N LYS A 39 11.92 -13.07 12.00
CA LYS A 39 10.65 -12.99 12.72
C LYS A 39 9.45 -12.71 11.81
N GLN A 40 9.67 -12.55 10.50
CA GLN A 40 8.68 -12.14 9.49
C GLN A 40 7.80 -10.98 10.00
N LEU A 41 8.44 -9.96 10.56
CA LEU A 41 7.78 -8.74 11.04
C LEU A 41 7.67 -7.70 9.93
N GLY A 42 6.66 -6.83 10.05
CA GLY A 42 6.39 -5.76 9.11
C GLY A 42 5.19 -6.07 8.21
N PHE A 43 4.81 -5.10 7.39
CA PHE A 43 3.75 -5.25 6.39
C PHE A 43 4.26 -5.73 5.03
N VAL A 44 5.56 -5.60 4.81
CA VAL A 44 6.22 -5.72 3.51
C VAL A 44 7.39 -6.68 3.67
N HIS A 45 7.47 -7.65 2.77
CA HIS A 45 8.46 -8.74 2.81
C HIS A 45 9.18 -8.86 1.47
N PRO A 46 10.40 -9.44 1.45
CA PRO A 46 11.03 -9.82 0.19
C PRO A 46 10.13 -10.75 -0.63
N HIS A 47 10.22 -10.66 -1.95
CA HIS A 47 9.38 -11.47 -2.83
C HIS A 47 9.91 -12.90 -2.87
N ARG A 48 9.09 -13.87 -2.47
CA ARG A 48 9.45 -15.30 -2.50
C ARG A 48 8.91 -15.98 -3.75
N ILE A 49 9.78 -16.66 -4.50
CA ILE A 49 9.41 -17.53 -5.62
C ILE A 49 8.89 -18.85 -5.08
N LYS A 50 8.04 -19.52 -5.87
CA LYS A 50 7.54 -20.87 -5.60
C LYS A 50 8.64 -21.92 -5.35
N ASP A 51 9.84 -21.70 -5.87
CA ASP A 51 11.00 -22.59 -5.68
C ASP A 51 11.78 -22.30 -4.38
N GLY A 52 11.34 -21.32 -3.59
CA GLY A 52 11.99 -20.90 -2.34
C GLY A 52 13.01 -19.79 -2.49
N THR A 53 13.35 -19.37 -3.71
CA THR A 53 14.26 -18.25 -3.95
C THR A 53 13.67 -16.95 -3.41
N VAL A 54 14.49 -16.19 -2.69
CA VAL A 54 14.13 -14.89 -2.13
C VAL A 54 14.70 -13.79 -3.03
N ASP A 55 13.84 -12.91 -3.53
CA ASP A 55 14.20 -11.73 -4.29
C ASP A 55 13.89 -10.49 -3.46
N GLU A 56 14.96 -9.91 -2.94
CA GLU A 56 14.91 -8.75 -2.07
C GLU A 56 14.75 -7.44 -2.85
N MET A 57 14.99 -7.47 -4.16
CA MET A 57 15.01 -6.25 -4.96
C MET A 57 13.60 -5.86 -5.41
N TYR A 58 13.22 -4.65 -5.04
CA TYR A 58 12.03 -3.96 -5.52
C TYR A 58 12.41 -2.69 -6.27
N VAL A 59 11.45 -2.14 -6.98
CA VAL A 59 11.54 -0.84 -7.62
C VAL A 59 10.25 -0.08 -7.39
N ASP A 60 10.36 1.12 -6.85
CA ASP A 60 9.27 2.08 -6.81
C ASP A 60 9.12 2.72 -8.19
N ILE A 61 7.92 2.62 -8.76
CA ILE A 61 7.58 3.14 -10.09
C ILE A 61 6.56 4.26 -9.90
N GLY A 62 7.06 5.49 -9.86
CA GLY A 62 6.25 6.69 -9.70
C GLY A 62 5.76 7.21 -11.05
N ALA A 63 4.44 7.33 -11.21
CA ALA A 63 3.81 7.79 -12.45
C ALA A 63 3.12 9.14 -12.22
N TYR A 64 3.78 10.21 -12.66
CA TYR A 64 3.36 11.59 -12.41
C TYR A 64 2.81 12.26 -13.67
N GLY A 65 1.64 12.88 -13.54
CA GLY A 65 0.98 13.62 -14.62
C GLY A 65 -0.37 13.06 -15.03
N THR A 66 -0.85 13.54 -16.18
CA THR A 66 -2.15 13.20 -16.74
C THR A 66 -1.97 12.12 -17.80
N PRO A 67 -2.63 10.95 -17.67
CA PRO A 67 -2.61 9.89 -18.68
C PRO A 67 -3.00 10.41 -20.07
N LEU A 68 -2.26 10.00 -21.10
CA LEU A 68 -2.51 10.41 -22.50
C LEU A 68 -3.32 9.39 -23.30
N LYS A 69 -3.71 8.26 -22.68
CA LYS A 69 -4.52 7.24 -23.33
C LYS A 69 -5.89 7.79 -23.73
N ALA A 70 -6.31 7.51 -24.96
CA ALA A 70 -7.64 7.86 -25.43
C ALA A 70 -8.73 7.18 -24.59
N ASN A 71 -9.81 7.90 -24.28
CA ASN A 71 -10.91 7.44 -23.44
C ASN A 71 -10.48 6.94 -22.05
N PHE A 72 -9.43 7.54 -21.48
CA PHE A 72 -8.95 7.19 -20.15
C PHE A 72 -10.00 7.54 -19.08
N ASP A 73 -10.39 6.54 -18.29
CA ASP A 73 -11.21 6.72 -17.10
C ASP A 73 -10.43 6.24 -15.87
N ASN A 74 -10.11 7.18 -14.98
CA ASN A 74 -9.38 6.88 -13.76
C ASN A 74 -10.19 6.00 -12.77
N ALA A 75 -11.52 6.09 -12.80
CA ALA A 75 -12.36 5.26 -11.93
C ALA A 75 -12.29 3.77 -12.30
N SER A 76 -12.07 3.48 -13.57
CA SER A 76 -11.85 2.12 -14.09
C SER A 76 -10.38 1.70 -14.06
N ALA A 77 -9.45 2.60 -14.43
CA ALA A 77 -8.04 2.26 -14.57
C ALA A 77 -7.33 2.01 -13.24
N LEU A 78 -7.71 2.74 -12.19
CA LEU A 78 -7.03 2.65 -10.89
C LEU A 78 -7.26 1.29 -10.19
N PRO A 79 -8.49 0.77 -10.05
CA PRO A 79 -8.70 -0.56 -9.49
C PRO A 79 -7.97 -1.67 -10.26
N LEU A 80 -7.87 -1.55 -11.59
CA LEU A 80 -7.14 -2.50 -12.42
C LEU A 80 -5.63 -2.44 -12.17
N LEU A 81 -5.06 -1.23 -12.00
CA LEU A 81 -3.67 -1.06 -11.59
C LEU A 81 -3.41 -1.67 -10.21
N GLU A 82 -4.27 -1.41 -9.23
CA GLU A 82 -4.13 -1.99 -7.89
C GLU A 82 -4.21 -3.53 -7.92
N LYS A 83 -5.12 -4.09 -8.73
CA LYS A 83 -5.18 -5.53 -8.97
C LYS A 83 -3.89 -6.06 -9.61
N PHE A 84 -3.37 -5.37 -10.63
CA PHE A 84 -2.10 -5.74 -11.27
C PHE A 84 -0.96 -5.78 -10.25
N VAL A 85 -0.90 -4.82 -9.33
CA VAL A 85 0.11 -4.78 -8.25
C VAL A 85 -0.03 -6.01 -7.34
N ILE A 86 -1.24 -6.33 -6.89
CA ILE A 86 -1.51 -7.51 -6.03
C ILE A 86 -1.12 -8.81 -6.75
N ASP A 87 -1.54 -8.97 -8.01
CA ASP A 87 -1.31 -10.19 -8.80
C ASP A 87 0.20 -10.47 -9.01
N HIS A 88 1.05 -9.45 -8.83
CA HIS A 88 2.51 -9.55 -8.96
C HIS A 88 3.25 -9.34 -7.61
N HIS A 89 2.55 -9.46 -6.49
CA HIS A 89 3.13 -9.32 -5.14
C HIS A 89 3.83 -7.98 -4.90
N GLY A 90 3.35 -6.91 -5.53
CA GLY A 90 3.77 -5.55 -5.27
C GLY A 90 2.97 -4.90 -4.14
N TYR A 91 3.35 -3.67 -3.82
CA TYR A 91 2.75 -2.87 -2.77
C TYR A 91 2.39 -1.48 -3.29
N GLN A 92 1.28 -0.95 -2.80
CA GLN A 92 0.85 0.42 -3.09
C GLN A 92 1.44 1.39 -2.07
N ALA A 93 1.89 2.55 -2.54
CA ALA A 93 2.31 3.61 -1.63
C ALA A 93 1.09 4.22 -0.90
N LEU A 94 0.97 3.97 0.40
CA LEU A 94 -0.22 4.32 1.21
C LEU A 94 -0.47 5.82 1.39
N TYR A 95 0.41 6.70 0.91
CA TYR A 95 0.11 8.13 0.87
C TYR A 95 -0.95 8.46 -0.20
N ALA A 96 -1.00 7.68 -1.28
CA ALA A 96 -1.96 7.83 -2.36
C ALA A 96 -3.36 7.34 -1.97
N LYS A 97 -4.38 7.77 -2.72
CA LYS A 97 -5.75 7.25 -2.58
C LYS A 97 -5.75 5.75 -2.88
N THR A 98 -6.45 4.92 -2.12
CA THR A 98 -6.64 3.51 -2.49
C THR A 98 -8.10 3.22 -2.85
N THR A 99 -8.30 2.36 -3.86
CA THR A 99 -9.59 1.75 -4.21
C THR A 99 -9.73 0.32 -3.71
N LEU A 100 -8.70 -0.21 -3.04
CA LEU A 100 -8.68 -1.55 -2.49
C LEU A 100 -9.82 -1.78 -1.49
N SER A 101 -10.40 -2.98 -1.56
CA SER A 101 -11.19 -3.52 -0.45
C SER A 101 -10.29 -3.81 0.75
N ARG A 102 -10.87 -4.02 1.94
CA ARG A 102 -10.08 -4.43 3.12
C ARG A 102 -9.40 -5.78 2.88
N GLU A 103 -10.07 -6.69 2.18
CA GLU A 103 -9.55 -8.01 1.85
C GLU A 103 -8.34 -7.91 0.92
N ASP A 104 -8.45 -7.13 -0.15
CA ASP A 104 -7.34 -6.91 -1.07
C ASP A 104 -6.17 -6.18 -0.39
N PHE A 105 -6.47 -5.23 0.49
CA PHE A 105 -5.45 -4.54 1.29
C PHE A 105 -4.67 -5.52 2.19
N ARG A 106 -5.37 -6.45 2.83
CA ARG A 106 -4.76 -7.49 3.68
C ARG A 106 -4.10 -8.61 2.89
N THR A 107 -4.44 -8.75 1.61
CA THR A 107 -3.71 -9.60 0.66
C THR A 107 -2.39 -8.94 0.25
N MET A 108 -2.41 -7.62 0.05
CA MET A 108 -1.23 -6.84 -0.34
C MET A 108 -0.21 -6.70 0.80
N PHE A 109 -0.66 -6.49 2.04
CA PHE A 109 0.20 -6.22 3.19
C PHE A 109 0.04 -7.29 4.27
N ASP A 110 1.14 -7.82 4.81
CA ASP A 110 1.09 -8.80 5.90
C ASP A 110 0.72 -8.13 7.23
N HIS A 111 -0.47 -8.43 7.74
CA HIS A 111 -0.95 -7.88 9.01
C HIS A 111 -0.66 -8.78 10.22
N THR A 112 -0.04 -9.95 10.04
CA THR A 112 0.12 -10.98 11.09
C THR A 112 0.78 -10.41 12.35
N GLY A 113 1.89 -9.69 12.20
CA GLY A 113 2.58 -9.07 13.33
C GLY A 113 1.79 -7.92 13.95
N TYR A 114 1.06 -7.17 13.11
CA TYR A 114 0.25 -6.03 13.51
C TYR A 114 -0.99 -6.44 14.32
N ASP A 115 -1.71 -7.47 13.87
CA ASP A 115 -2.90 -7.99 14.56
C ASP A 115 -2.52 -8.56 15.93
N ARG A 116 -1.45 -9.36 15.99
CA ARG A 116 -0.93 -9.89 17.25
C ARG A 116 -0.63 -8.79 18.25
N LEU A 117 0.00 -7.69 17.81
CA LEU A 117 0.30 -6.56 18.68
C LEU A 117 -0.98 -5.87 19.19
N ARG A 118 -1.98 -5.69 18.33
CA ARG A 118 -3.26 -5.07 18.70
C ARG A 118 -4.03 -5.89 19.72
N GLU A 119 -3.97 -7.21 19.63
CA GLU A 119 -4.59 -8.11 20.61
C GLU A 119 -3.89 -8.08 21.97
N GLN A 120 -2.56 -7.94 21.98
CA GLN A 120 -1.77 -7.93 23.20
C GLN A 120 -1.86 -6.62 23.99
N LEU A 121 -2.07 -5.49 23.31
CA LEU A 121 -2.10 -4.18 23.94
C LEU A 121 -3.49 -3.88 24.53
N PRO A 122 -3.60 -3.60 25.85
CA PRO A 122 -4.88 -3.24 26.46
C PRO A 122 -5.54 -2.06 25.75
N PHE A 123 -6.85 -2.18 25.52
CA PHE A 123 -7.70 -1.16 24.92
C PHE A 123 -7.36 -0.77 23.46
N CYS A 124 -6.38 -1.43 22.80
CA CYS A 124 -5.90 -1.01 21.48
C CYS A 124 -6.98 -1.08 20.40
N ILE A 125 -7.74 -2.18 20.36
CA ILE A 125 -8.82 -2.40 19.39
C ILE A 125 -9.95 -1.39 19.60
N GLN A 126 -10.24 -1.03 20.85
CA GLN A 126 -11.28 -0.06 21.20
C GLN A 126 -10.86 1.39 20.91
N ALA A 127 -9.58 1.71 21.15
CA ALA A 127 -9.07 3.07 21.07
C ALA A 127 -8.62 3.48 19.67
N PHE A 128 -8.16 2.54 18.83
CA PHE A 128 -7.55 2.86 17.55
C PHE A 128 -8.12 2.04 16.39
N ASP A 129 -8.55 2.76 15.35
CA ASP A 129 -8.89 2.19 14.05
C ASP A 129 -7.70 1.44 13.41
N GLU A 130 -8.01 0.49 12.51
CA GLU A 130 -7.01 -0.23 11.72
C GLU A 130 -6.26 0.70 10.76
N VAL A 131 -5.09 0.29 10.26
CA VAL A 131 -4.38 1.02 9.18
C VAL A 131 -5.30 1.22 7.97
N TYR A 132 -6.02 0.19 7.53
CA TYR A 132 -6.94 0.29 6.41
C TYR A 132 -8.00 1.37 6.62
N ASP A 133 -8.59 1.45 7.81
CA ASP A 133 -9.63 2.42 8.11
C ASP A 133 -9.15 3.86 7.89
N LYS A 134 -7.87 4.14 8.18
CA LYS A 134 -7.25 5.46 8.01
C LYS A 134 -6.95 5.78 6.55
N VAL A 135 -6.43 4.82 5.79
CA VAL A 135 -5.95 5.06 4.41
C VAL A 135 -7.03 4.88 3.36
N SER A 136 -8.11 4.17 3.69
CA SER A 136 -9.24 3.93 2.80
C SER A 136 -9.95 5.23 2.42
N SER A 137 -10.76 5.15 1.35
CA SER A 137 -11.60 6.28 0.94
C SER A 137 -12.54 6.77 2.06
N LYS A 138 -12.97 5.90 2.98
CA LYS A 138 -13.77 6.30 4.15
C LYS A 138 -12.95 7.12 5.15
N GLY A 139 -11.73 6.68 5.47
CA GLY A 139 -10.80 7.40 6.35
C GLY A 139 -10.40 8.77 5.82
N ARG A 140 -10.26 8.90 4.49
CA ARG A 140 -9.92 10.17 3.84
C ARG A 140 -11.13 11.08 3.59
N GLY A 141 -12.33 10.50 3.49
CA GLY A 141 -13.57 11.23 3.20
C GLY A 141 -14.25 11.85 4.44
N ASN A 142 -13.91 11.40 5.64
CA ASN A 142 -14.50 11.89 6.88
C ASN A 142 -13.63 12.95 7.57
N ASN A 143 -13.56 14.15 6.97
CA ASN A 143 -13.35 15.40 7.71
C ASN A 143 -14.68 16.15 7.92
N ALA A 144 -15.75 15.40 8.19
CA ALA A 144 -16.97 15.93 8.78
C ALA A 144 -17.28 15.12 10.04
N CYS A 145 -16.85 15.68 11.18
CA CYS A 145 -17.44 15.54 12.52
C CYS A 145 -18.24 14.25 12.80
N SER A 146 -17.65 13.31 13.55
CA SER A 146 -18.25 12.68 14.75
C SER A 146 -17.60 11.33 15.07
N LYS A 147 -16.54 11.35 15.89
CA LYS A 147 -16.43 10.51 17.09
C LYS A 147 -15.60 11.26 18.12
N THR A 148 -16.32 11.86 19.07
CA THR A 148 -15.82 12.31 20.36
C THR A 148 -15.02 11.19 21.03
N SER A 149 -13.71 11.38 21.18
CA SER A 149 -12.85 10.91 22.30
C SER A 149 -11.38 11.28 22.03
N THR A 150 -11.10 12.54 21.69
CA THR A 150 -9.73 13.10 21.61
C THR A 150 -9.42 13.99 22.82
N HIS A 151 -10.07 13.74 23.95
CA HIS A 151 -9.72 14.34 25.23
C HIS A 151 -9.44 13.19 26.19
N TYR A 152 -8.33 13.27 26.93
CA TYR A 152 -7.73 12.23 27.78
C TYR A 152 -6.84 11.23 27.03
N ILE A 153 -5.58 11.61 26.80
CA ILE A 153 -4.37 10.77 27.00
C ILE A 153 -3.08 11.57 26.75
N PHE A 154 -3.12 12.75 26.12
CA PHE A 154 -1.97 13.67 26.08
C PHE A 154 -2.09 14.77 27.15
N ASN A 155 -1.98 14.39 28.42
CA ASN A 155 -1.57 15.33 29.47
C ASN A 155 -1.01 14.57 30.68
N CYS A 156 0.07 13.81 30.47
CA CYS A 156 0.95 13.43 31.56
C CYS A 156 2.20 14.30 31.43
N SER A 157 2.19 15.39 32.19
CA SER A 157 3.26 16.38 32.31
C SER A 157 4.60 15.71 32.63
N LEU A 158 5.63 16.08 31.87
CA LEU A 158 7.00 16.07 32.34
C LEU A 158 7.22 17.37 33.13
N TYR A 159 7.22 17.24 34.45
CA TYR A 159 8.08 18.01 35.36
C TYR A 159 8.84 17.00 36.19
#